data_AF-A0A9E0W9R4-F1
#
_entry.id   AF-A0A9E0W9R4-F1
#
_cell.length_a   1.000
_cell.length_b   1.000
_cell.length_c   1.000
_cell.angle_alpha   90.00
_cell.angle_beta   90.00
_cell.angle_gamma   90.00
#
_symmetry.space_group_name_H-M   'P 1'
#
loop_
_entity.id
_entity.type
_entity.pdbx_description
1 polymer ?
#
loop_
_entity_poly.entity_id
_entity_poly.type
_entity_poly.pdbx_seq_one_letter_code
_entity_poly.pdbx_strand_id
1 'polypeptide(L)'
;MNLKTTLFGQVYQFRDVKDVLAKANELRSGDVLAGVAAETAQERVAAKQVLSEMRLETLRENPIVPYEEDAITRVIQDAVNKAVYEDIRHWTVSELREYILSDVPTREDYERLRRGLTSEMVAAVCKICSNGDLMVGAKKLYVISKANCTVGIPGRFSARLQPNDTRDDIDSIMVQVYEGLTYGCGDAVIGINPVTESVENTIRILNAVK
;
A
#
# COMPACT_ATOMS: atom_id res chain seq x y z
N MET A 1 -17.78 10.78 -15.75
CA MET A 1 -16.95 9.57 -15.58
C MET A 1 -17.17 8.66 -16.78
N ASN A 2 -16.11 8.28 -17.50
CA ASN A 2 -16.21 7.30 -18.59
C ASN A 2 -15.87 5.91 -18.03
N LEU A 3 -16.85 5.02 -17.92
CA LEU A 3 -16.66 3.63 -17.44
C LEU A 3 -16.62 2.62 -18.58
N LYS A 4 -16.24 3.07 -19.78
CA LYS A 4 -16.17 2.23 -20.96
C LYS A 4 -14.96 2.59 -21.80
N THR A 5 -14.42 1.60 -22.50
CA THR A 5 -13.41 1.78 -23.54
C THR A 5 -13.69 0.85 -24.70
N THR A 6 -13.20 1.21 -25.88
CA THR A 6 -13.23 0.35 -27.07
C THR A 6 -11.81 -0.10 -27.37
N LEU A 7 -11.55 -1.40 -27.26
CA LEU A 7 -10.27 -2.01 -27.61
C LEU A 7 -10.48 -3.07 -28.68
N PHE A 8 -9.70 -2.97 -29.77
CA PHE A 8 -9.74 -3.91 -30.89
C PHE A 8 -11.15 -4.16 -31.46
N GLY A 9 -11.98 -3.11 -31.51
CA GLY A 9 -13.36 -3.18 -32.03
C GLY A 9 -14.39 -3.73 -31.04
N GLN A 10 -13.99 -4.12 -29.83
CA GLN A 10 -14.90 -4.56 -28.76
C GLN A 10 -15.07 -3.46 -27.70
N VAL A 11 -16.31 -3.19 -27.33
CA VAL A 11 -16.64 -2.25 -26.24
C VAL A 11 -16.63 -3.00 -24.92
N TYR A 12 -15.84 -2.53 -23.98
CA TYR A 12 -15.80 -2.99 -22.60
C TYR A 12 -16.48 -1.93 -21.74
N GLN A 13 -17.44 -2.33 -20.92
CA GLN A 13 -18.15 -1.46 -19.99
C GLN A 13 -18.07 -2.04 -18.58
N PHE A 14 -17.74 -1.19 -17.62
CA PHE A 14 -17.60 -1.53 -16.21
C PHE A 14 -18.77 -0.95 -15.41
N ARG A 15 -19.16 -1.65 -14.33
CA ARG A 15 -20.35 -1.28 -13.54
C ARG A 15 -20.17 0.02 -12.77
N ASP A 16 -19.05 0.13 -12.07
CA ASP A 16 -18.71 1.24 -11.19
C ASP A 16 -17.17 1.33 -11.02
N VAL A 17 -16.72 2.28 -10.20
CA VAL A 17 -15.29 2.47 -9.89
C VAL A 17 -14.68 1.24 -9.22
N LYS A 18 -15.44 0.54 -8.36
CA LYS A 18 -14.98 -0.65 -7.64
C LYS A 18 -14.72 -1.80 -8.61
N ASP A 19 -15.58 -1.99 -9.60
CA ASP A 19 -15.43 -2.99 -10.67
C ASP A 19 -14.20 -2.71 -11.53
N VAL A 20 -13.96 -1.44 -11.90
CA VAL A 20 -12.73 -1.04 -12.62
C VAL A 20 -11.48 -1.32 -11.78
N LEU A 21 -11.46 -0.90 -10.52
CA LEU A 21 -10.32 -1.12 -9.62
C LEU A 21 -10.03 -2.62 -9.45
N ALA A 22 -11.07 -3.46 -9.32
CA ALA A 22 -10.90 -4.89 -9.18
C ALA A 22 -10.33 -5.52 -10.47
N LYS A 23 -10.97 -5.28 -11.61
CA LYS A 23 -10.58 -5.88 -12.90
C LYS A 23 -9.25 -5.35 -13.45
N ALA A 24 -8.79 -4.18 -13.01
CA ALA A 24 -7.48 -3.64 -13.37
C ALA A 24 -6.30 -4.33 -12.67
N ASN A 25 -6.52 -5.18 -11.66
CA ASN A 25 -5.44 -5.94 -11.02
C ASN A 25 -4.79 -6.93 -11.99
N GLU A 26 -3.51 -7.22 -11.77
CA GLU A 26 -2.95 -8.48 -12.26
C GLU A 26 -3.65 -9.68 -11.64
N LEU A 27 -3.66 -10.81 -12.34
CA LEU A 27 -4.37 -12.01 -11.90
C LEU A 27 -3.89 -12.47 -10.52
N ARG A 28 -4.82 -12.58 -9.57
CA ARG A 28 -4.57 -13.07 -8.21
C ARG A 28 -5.66 -14.05 -7.79
N SER A 29 -5.29 -15.12 -7.11
CA SER A 29 -6.22 -16.18 -6.69
C SER A 29 -7.34 -15.66 -5.78
N GLY A 30 -7.05 -14.72 -4.89
CA GLY A 30 -8.04 -14.10 -4.01
C GLY A 30 -9.12 -13.33 -4.78
N ASP A 31 -8.74 -12.55 -5.78
CA ASP A 31 -9.67 -11.77 -6.61
C ASP A 31 -10.57 -12.70 -7.45
N VAL A 32 -10.01 -13.82 -7.93
CA VAL A 32 -10.77 -14.88 -8.61
C VAL A 32 -11.77 -15.53 -7.67
N LEU A 33 -11.33 -15.93 -6.47
CA LEU A 33 -12.19 -16.55 -5.46
C LEU A 33 -13.33 -15.62 -5.02
N ALA A 34 -13.06 -14.33 -4.92
CA ALA A 34 -14.05 -13.31 -4.60
C ALA A 34 -14.98 -12.95 -5.79
N GLY A 35 -14.72 -13.48 -6.99
CA GLY A 35 -15.52 -13.22 -8.19
C GLY A 35 -15.39 -11.79 -8.74
N VAL A 36 -14.26 -11.11 -8.47
CA VAL A 36 -14.04 -9.71 -8.85
C VAL A 36 -12.91 -9.52 -9.87
N ALA A 37 -12.15 -10.58 -10.17
CA ALA A 37 -11.11 -10.54 -11.19
C ALA A 37 -11.69 -10.31 -12.60
N ALA A 38 -10.87 -9.76 -13.49
CA ALA A 38 -11.19 -9.74 -14.92
C ALA A 38 -11.27 -11.17 -15.47
N GLU A 39 -12.27 -11.43 -16.31
CA GLU A 39 -12.52 -12.73 -16.94
C GLU A 39 -11.44 -13.07 -17.98
N THR A 40 -10.87 -12.04 -18.61
CA THR A 40 -9.86 -12.17 -19.67
C THR A 40 -8.73 -11.17 -19.52
N ALA A 41 -7.60 -11.44 -20.18
CA ALA A 41 -6.49 -10.49 -20.26
C ALA A 41 -6.89 -9.19 -20.97
N GLN A 42 -7.73 -9.26 -22.01
CA GLN A 42 -8.24 -8.11 -22.74
C GLN A 42 -9.11 -7.23 -21.86
N GLU A 43 -10.01 -7.82 -21.07
CA GLU A 43 -10.83 -7.07 -20.10
C GLU A 43 -9.95 -6.40 -19.03
N ARG A 44 -8.90 -7.07 -18.56
CA ARG A 44 -7.94 -6.44 -17.63
C ARG A 44 -7.26 -5.22 -18.25
N VAL A 45 -6.79 -5.32 -19.49
CA VAL A 45 -6.18 -4.19 -20.20
C VAL A 45 -7.20 -3.07 -20.41
N ALA A 46 -8.45 -3.41 -20.75
CA ALA A 46 -9.53 -2.44 -20.85
C ALA A 46 -9.80 -1.73 -19.51
N ALA A 47 -9.79 -2.47 -18.40
CA ALA A 47 -9.97 -1.91 -17.06
C ALA A 47 -8.82 -0.98 -16.69
N LYS A 48 -7.57 -1.36 -16.99
CA LYS A 48 -6.39 -0.50 -16.78
C LYS A 48 -6.47 0.77 -17.63
N GLN A 49 -6.93 0.68 -18.87
CA GLN A 49 -7.10 1.86 -19.74
C GLN A 49 -8.16 2.81 -19.17
N VAL A 50 -9.34 2.28 -18.82
CA VAL A 50 -10.41 3.08 -18.18
C VAL A 50 -9.90 3.71 -16.88
N LEU A 51 -9.18 2.94 -16.05
CA LEU A 51 -8.61 3.44 -14.80
C LEU A 51 -7.56 4.53 -15.04
N SER A 52 -6.72 4.40 -16.07
CA SER A 52 -5.67 5.37 -16.40
C SER A 52 -6.23 6.73 -16.77
N GLU A 53 -7.42 6.79 -17.39
CA GLU A 53 -8.11 8.02 -17.77
C GLU A 53 -9.03 8.57 -16.67
N MET A 54 -9.24 7.83 -15.57
CA MET A 54 -10.02 8.33 -14.43
C MET A 54 -9.30 9.48 -13.77
N ARG A 55 -10.06 10.53 -13.40
CA ARG A 55 -9.53 11.62 -12.59
C ARG A 55 -9.42 11.24 -11.13
N LEU A 56 -8.46 11.83 -10.42
CA LEU A 56 -8.31 11.64 -8.98
C LEU A 56 -9.58 12.03 -8.22
N GLU A 57 -10.30 13.08 -8.65
CA GLU A 57 -11.58 13.47 -8.05
C GLU A 57 -12.63 12.34 -8.09
N THR A 58 -12.67 11.57 -9.18
CA THR A 58 -13.60 10.45 -9.29
C THR A 58 -13.30 9.38 -8.23
N LEU A 59 -12.02 9.10 -7.97
CA LEU A 59 -11.62 8.15 -6.93
C LEU A 59 -11.85 8.72 -5.52
N ARG A 60 -11.64 10.03 -5.33
CA ARG A 60 -11.88 10.72 -4.05
C ARG A 60 -13.33 10.65 -3.61
N GLU A 61 -14.24 10.88 -4.56
CA GLU A 61 -15.68 11.00 -4.34
C GLU A 61 -16.39 9.66 -4.30
N ASN A 62 -15.74 8.58 -4.76
CA ASN A 62 -16.29 7.23 -4.79
C ASN A 62 -15.39 6.26 -4.02
N PRO A 63 -15.25 6.41 -2.68
CA PRO A 63 -14.54 5.42 -1.88
C PRO A 63 -15.20 4.06 -2.00
N ILE A 64 -14.42 2.98 -1.93
CA ILE A 64 -14.94 1.63 -2.15
C ILE A 64 -15.91 1.17 -1.05
N VAL A 65 -15.83 1.79 0.13
CA VAL A 65 -16.81 1.69 1.21
C VAL A 65 -17.32 3.09 1.53
N PRO A 66 -18.64 3.32 1.70
CA PRO A 66 -19.19 4.64 1.98
C PRO A 66 -18.63 5.26 3.27
N TYR A 67 -18.47 6.59 3.27
CA TYR A 67 -17.92 7.35 4.39
C TYR A 67 -18.77 7.19 5.67
N GLU A 68 -20.08 7.15 5.51
CA GLU A 68 -21.06 7.03 6.59
C GLU A 68 -21.00 5.64 7.25
N GLU A 69 -20.63 4.61 6.48
CA GLU A 69 -20.66 3.21 6.90
C GLU A 69 -19.34 2.74 7.52
N ASP A 70 -18.20 3.35 7.17
CA ASP A 70 -16.89 2.85 7.56
C ASP A 70 -15.97 3.88 8.22
N ALA A 71 -15.45 3.51 9.40
CA ALA A 71 -14.56 4.37 10.17
C ALA A 71 -13.19 4.54 9.50
N ILE A 72 -12.71 3.54 8.75
CA ILE A 72 -11.41 3.62 8.07
C ILE A 72 -11.49 4.59 6.88
N THR A 73 -12.58 4.54 6.11
CA THR A 73 -12.87 5.53 5.08
C THR A 73 -12.89 6.94 5.69
N ARG A 74 -13.52 7.16 6.85
CA ARG A 74 -13.48 8.48 7.50
C ARG A 74 -12.07 8.94 7.83
N VAL A 75 -11.27 8.08 8.47
CA VAL A 75 -9.87 8.40 8.80
C VAL A 75 -9.06 8.77 7.55
N ILE A 76 -9.22 8.02 6.45
CA ILE A 76 -8.53 8.31 5.19
C ILE A 76 -8.99 9.65 4.62
N GLN A 77 -10.31 9.84 4.51
CA GLN A 77 -10.90 10.99 3.82
C GLN A 77 -10.70 12.30 4.60
N ASP A 78 -10.71 12.24 5.93
CA ASP A 78 -10.52 13.38 6.83
C ASP A 78 -9.04 13.78 6.96
N ALA A 79 -8.11 12.86 6.71
CA ALA A 79 -6.67 13.14 6.73
C ALA A 79 -6.18 13.91 5.48
N VAL A 80 -7.00 14.00 4.43
CA VAL A 80 -6.63 14.66 3.17
C VAL A 80 -6.48 16.17 3.39
N ASN A 81 -5.32 16.72 3.01
CA ASN A 81 -5.11 18.15 2.92
C ASN A 81 -5.85 18.69 1.68
N LYS A 82 -6.97 19.38 1.92
CA LYS A 82 -7.84 19.92 0.86
C LYS A 82 -7.11 20.83 -0.13
N ALA A 83 -6.21 21.69 0.32
CA ALA A 83 -5.50 22.61 -0.58
C ALA A 83 -4.61 21.85 -1.57
N VAL A 84 -3.88 20.82 -1.10
CA VAL A 84 -3.07 19.96 -1.98
C VAL A 84 -3.96 19.16 -2.92
N TYR A 85 -5.08 18.64 -2.40
CA TYR A 85 -6.03 17.89 -3.22
C TYR A 85 -6.61 18.74 -4.36
N GLU A 86 -7.00 20.00 -4.11
CA GLU A 86 -7.51 20.89 -5.16
C GLU A 86 -6.48 21.12 -6.29
N ASP A 87 -5.18 21.11 -5.99
CA ASP A 87 -4.11 21.24 -6.99
C ASP A 87 -4.04 20.03 -7.94
N ILE A 88 -4.44 18.83 -7.48
CA ILE A 88 -4.24 17.56 -8.21
C ILE A 88 -5.54 16.85 -8.61
N ARG A 89 -6.70 17.26 -8.10
CA ARG A 89 -7.99 16.58 -8.28
C ARG A 89 -8.35 16.29 -9.75
N HIS A 90 -7.91 17.16 -10.65
CA HIS A 90 -8.20 17.11 -12.07
C HIS A 90 -7.25 16.20 -12.86
N TRP A 91 -6.14 15.79 -12.25
CA TRP A 91 -5.20 14.86 -12.86
C TRP A 91 -5.87 13.51 -13.07
N THR A 92 -5.48 12.85 -14.13
CA THR A 92 -5.75 11.45 -14.39
C THR A 92 -4.82 10.55 -13.57
N VAL A 93 -5.21 9.30 -13.37
CA VAL A 93 -4.33 8.28 -12.74
C VAL A 93 -3.05 8.10 -13.57
N SER A 94 -3.14 8.19 -14.90
CA SER A 94 -1.96 8.16 -15.79
C SER A 94 -1.00 9.33 -15.52
N GLU A 95 -1.51 10.56 -15.42
CA GLU A 95 -0.68 11.74 -15.12
C GLU A 95 -0.02 11.63 -13.74
N LEU A 96 -0.75 11.11 -12.74
CA LEU A 96 -0.16 10.86 -11.42
C LEU A 96 0.97 9.81 -11.48
N ARG A 97 0.79 8.72 -12.25
CA ARG A 97 1.85 7.72 -12.48
C ARG A 97 3.07 8.35 -13.13
N GLU A 98 2.89 9.10 -14.22
CA GLU A 98 3.99 9.75 -14.94
C GLU A 98 4.71 10.79 -14.07
N TYR A 99 3.96 11.56 -13.26
CA TYR A 99 4.55 12.48 -12.30
C TYR A 99 5.48 11.76 -11.31
N ILE A 100 5.01 10.67 -10.69
CA ILE A 100 5.79 9.86 -9.73
C ILE A 100 7.05 9.26 -10.37
N LEU A 101 6.97 8.84 -11.63
CA LEU A 101 8.09 8.18 -12.31
C LEU A 101 9.09 9.16 -12.91
N SER A 102 8.68 10.40 -13.19
CA SER A 102 9.54 11.43 -13.74
C SER A 102 10.68 11.85 -12.80
N ASP A 103 11.72 12.50 -13.33
CA ASP A 103 12.86 13.00 -12.56
C ASP A 103 12.68 14.45 -12.07
N VAL A 104 11.48 15.02 -12.28
CA VAL A 104 11.16 16.40 -11.93
C VAL A 104 10.87 16.59 -10.44
N PRO A 105 10.05 15.75 -9.76
CA PRO A 105 9.64 16.04 -8.40
C PRO A 105 10.77 15.83 -7.41
N THR A 106 10.91 16.80 -6.51
CA THR A 106 11.78 16.73 -5.35
C THR A 106 11.14 15.89 -4.23
N ARG A 107 11.90 15.67 -3.16
CA ARG A 107 11.37 14.99 -1.97
C ARG A 107 10.22 15.78 -1.35
N GLU A 108 10.37 17.10 -1.26
CA GLU A 108 9.38 18.02 -0.71
C GLU A 108 8.08 17.98 -1.52
N ASP A 109 8.19 17.82 -2.84
CA ASP A 109 7.03 17.66 -3.72
C ASP A 109 6.26 16.37 -3.41
N TYR A 110 6.96 15.24 -3.22
CA TYR A 110 6.31 13.98 -2.83
C TYR A 110 5.68 14.05 -1.45
N GLU A 111 6.36 14.70 -0.50
CA GLU A 111 5.86 14.94 0.86
C GLU A 111 4.59 15.81 0.86
N ARG A 112 4.52 16.80 -0.03
CA ARG A 112 3.29 17.57 -0.27
C ARG A 112 2.23 16.70 -0.93
N LEU A 113 2.53 16.10 -2.07
CA LEU A 113 1.61 15.32 -2.92
C LEU A 113 0.86 14.26 -2.11
N ARG A 114 1.58 13.46 -1.29
CA ARG A 114 0.96 12.35 -0.52
C ARG A 114 -0.15 12.81 0.43
N ARG A 115 -0.17 14.07 0.84
CA ARG A 115 -1.22 14.63 1.71
C ARG A 115 -2.52 14.92 0.96
N GLY A 116 -2.50 14.99 -0.36
CA GLY A 116 -3.68 15.18 -1.21
C GLY A 116 -4.32 13.88 -1.71
N LEU A 117 -3.71 12.72 -1.43
CA LEU A 117 -4.12 11.44 -1.98
C LEU A 117 -4.95 10.61 -0.97
N THR A 118 -5.91 9.85 -1.49
CA THR A 118 -6.59 8.77 -0.75
C THR A 118 -5.99 7.41 -1.08
N SER A 119 -6.34 6.40 -0.30
CA SER A 119 -5.92 5.01 -0.53
C SER A 119 -6.35 4.48 -1.90
N GLU A 120 -7.55 4.83 -2.38
CA GLU A 120 -8.03 4.45 -3.70
C GLU A 120 -7.22 5.05 -4.84
N MET A 121 -6.76 6.30 -4.71
CA MET A 121 -5.86 6.93 -5.70
C MET A 121 -4.50 6.24 -5.73
N VAL A 122 -3.93 5.94 -4.56
CA VAL A 122 -2.66 5.20 -4.46
C VAL A 122 -2.81 3.80 -5.07
N ALA A 123 -3.89 3.10 -4.76
CA ALA A 123 -4.19 1.79 -5.33
C ALA A 123 -4.36 1.86 -6.86
N ALA A 124 -5.04 2.89 -7.37
CA ALA A 124 -5.26 3.08 -8.79
C ALA A 124 -3.95 3.22 -9.59
N VAL A 125 -3.02 4.04 -9.09
CA VAL A 125 -1.70 4.20 -9.72
C VAL A 125 -0.94 2.88 -9.72
N CYS A 126 -0.88 2.18 -8.60
CA CYS A 126 -0.19 0.90 -8.50
C CYS A 126 -0.73 -0.14 -9.50
N LYS A 127 -2.04 -0.14 -9.78
CA LYS A 127 -2.69 -1.08 -10.71
C LYS A 127 -2.28 -0.86 -12.18
N ILE A 128 -1.83 0.33 -12.54
CA ILE A 128 -1.36 0.65 -13.90
C ILE A 128 0.18 0.69 -14.01
N CYS A 129 0.90 0.32 -12.95
CA CYS A 129 2.35 0.26 -12.93
C CYS A 129 2.87 -1.13 -13.33
N SER A 130 3.99 -1.16 -14.05
CA SER A 130 4.81 -2.37 -14.20
C SER A 130 5.58 -2.69 -12.92
N ASN A 131 6.19 -3.88 -12.82
CA ASN A 131 7.10 -4.19 -11.72
C ASN A 131 8.28 -3.21 -11.65
N GLY A 132 8.81 -2.79 -12.81
CA GLY A 132 9.89 -1.81 -12.90
C GLY A 132 9.47 -0.45 -12.35
N ASP A 133 8.27 0.00 -12.72
CA ASP A 133 7.69 1.26 -12.26
C ASP A 133 7.53 1.26 -10.74
N LEU A 134 7.00 0.18 -10.17
CA LEU A 134 6.82 0.04 -8.72
C LEU A 134 8.15 0.11 -7.98
N MET A 135 9.20 -0.56 -8.48
CA MET A 135 10.53 -0.52 -7.86
C MET A 135 11.17 0.87 -7.95
N VAL A 136 11.12 1.50 -9.12
CA VAL A 136 11.74 2.82 -9.35
C VAL A 136 10.99 3.91 -8.59
N GLY A 137 9.65 3.91 -8.65
CA GLY A 137 8.81 4.86 -7.91
C GLY A 137 8.99 4.71 -6.41
N ALA A 138 8.93 3.48 -5.86
CA ALA A 138 9.13 3.26 -4.43
C ALA A 138 10.52 3.69 -3.94
N LYS A 139 11.57 3.52 -4.76
CA LYS A 139 12.93 3.97 -4.43
C LYS A 139 13.03 5.48 -4.27
N LYS A 140 12.25 6.26 -5.03
CA LYS A 140 12.17 7.73 -4.93
C LYS A 140 11.40 8.17 -3.67
N LEU A 141 10.43 7.38 -3.22
CA LEU A 141 9.48 7.68 -2.14
C LEU A 141 9.89 7.10 -0.77
N TYR A 142 11.14 7.25 -0.36
CA TYR A 142 11.60 6.71 0.92
C TYR A 142 11.00 7.46 2.12
N VAL A 143 10.58 6.71 3.14
CA VAL A 143 9.97 7.24 4.37
C VAL A 143 10.89 6.97 5.55
N ILE A 144 11.22 8.02 6.32
CA ILE A 144 12.04 7.91 7.52
C ILE A 144 11.15 8.00 8.75
N SER A 145 11.34 7.08 9.70
CA SER A 145 10.64 7.08 10.99
C SER A 145 11.62 6.80 12.13
N LYS A 146 11.31 7.30 13.32
CA LYS A 146 12.17 7.19 14.49
C LYS A 146 11.39 6.69 15.71
N ALA A 147 11.93 5.65 16.34
CA ALA A 147 11.65 5.26 17.71
C ALA A 147 12.97 5.39 18.49
N ASN A 148 13.46 4.30 19.11
CA ASN A 148 14.83 4.27 19.64
C ASN A 148 15.85 4.41 18.49
N CYS A 149 15.70 3.58 17.45
CA CYS A 149 16.46 3.66 16.20
C CYS A 149 15.72 4.47 15.13
N THR A 150 16.45 4.89 14.09
CA THR A 150 15.88 5.57 12.92
C THR A 150 15.94 4.63 11.72
N VAL A 151 14.78 4.31 11.14
CA VAL A 151 14.62 3.37 10.02
C VAL A 151 14.20 4.13 8.75
N GLY A 152 14.61 3.63 7.58
CA GLY A 152 14.20 4.15 6.26
C GLY A 152 15.14 5.18 5.63
N ILE A 153 16.31 5.42 6.23
CA ILE A 153 17.37 6.26 5.64
C ILE A 153 17.94 5.54 4.39
N PRO A 154 18.02 6.22 3.22
CA PRO A 154 18.63 5.63 2.03
C PRO A 154 20.03 5.07 2.28
N GLY A 155 20.32 3.90 1.71
CA GLY A 155 21.58 3.19 1.92
C GLY A 155 21.63 2.32 3.19
N ARG A 156 20.52 2.22 3.94
CA ARG A 156 20.38 1.30 5.08
C ARG A 156 19.26 0.29 4.82
N PHE A 157 19.42 -0.90 5.38
CA PHE A 157 18.41 -1.95 5.37
C PHE A 157 18.28 -2.53 6.78
N SER A 158 17.09 -2.43 7.36
CA SER A 158 16.80 -2.87 8.72
C SER A 158 16.07 -4.20 8.73
N ALA A 159 16.26 -4.99 9.78
CA ALA A 159 15.63 -6.30 9.92
C ALA A 159 14.87 -6.42 11.25
N ARG A 160 13.65 -6.95 11.17
CA ARG A 160 12.93 -7.44 12.35
C ARG A 160 13.59 -8.74 12.82
N LEU A 161 13.91 -8.83 14.11
CA LEU A 161 14.24 -10.09 14.75
C LEU A 161 12.98 -10.64 15.43
N GLN A 162 12.49 -11.79 14.95
CA GLN A 162 11.24 -12.41 15.43
C GLN A 162 11.53 -13.82 15.98
N PRO A 163 12.01 -13.92 17.23
CA PRO A 163 12.34 -15.18 17.87
C PRO A 163 11.08 -15.83 18.44
N ASN A 164 10.35 -16.57 17.63
CA ASN A 164 9.14 -17.26 18.08
C ASN A 164 9.49 -18.65 18.62
N ASP A 165 8.74 -19.11 19.61
CA ASP A 165 8.80 -20.48 20.12
C ASP A 165 7.40 -21.12 20.15
N THR A 166 7.31 -22.42 19.90
CA THR A 166 6.03 -23.16 19.85
C THR A 166 5.25 -23.17 21.16
N ARG A 167 5.89 -22.85 22.27
CA ARG A 167 5.34 -22.85 23.63
C ARG A 167 5.66 -21.56 24.39
N ASP A 168 6.14 -20.54 23.70
CA ASP A 168 6.66 -19.31 24.29
C ASP A 168 7.73 -19.56 25.37
N ASP A 169 8.58 -20.56 25.14
CA ASP A 169 9.71 -20.88 26.00
C ASP A 169 10.77 -19.78 25.96
N ILE A 170 11.10 -19.22 27.13
CA ILE A 170 11.97 -18.04 27.23
C ILE A 170 13.41 -18.37 26.83
N ASP A 171 13.92 -19.55 27.18
CA ASP A 171 15.30 -19.92 26.85
C ASP A 171 15.47 -20.07 25.34
N SER A 172 14.52 -20.75 24.69
CA SER A 172 14.42 -20.86 23.23
C SER A 172 14.38 -19.50 22.53
N ILE A 173 13.54 -18.58 23.04
CA ILE A 173 13.43 -17.21 22.53
C ILE A 173 14.77 -16.48 22.66
N MET A 174 15.41 -16.54 23.84
CA MET A 174 16.65 -15.80 24.09
C MET A 174 17.83 -16.31 23.27
N VAL A 175 17.94 -17.62 23.02
CA VAL A 175 18.97 -18.16 22.13
C VAL A 175 18.83 -17.57 20.72
N GLN A 176 17.61 -17.53 20.18
CA GLN A 176 17.34 -16.93 18.87
C GLN A 176 17.60 -15.42 18.84
N VAL A 177 17.33 -14.70 19.95
CA VAL A 177 17.70 -13.28 20.09
C VAL A 177 19.21 -13.11 19.96
N TYR A 178 19.98 -13.86 20.74
CA TYR A 178 21.44 -13.76 20.71
C TYR A 178 21.99 -14.10 19.33
N GLU A 179 21.53 -15.19 18.72
CA GLU A 179 21.93 -15.56 17.36
C GLU A 179 21.62 -14.45 16.36
N GLY A 180 20.38 -13.94 16.32
CA GLY A 180 19.99 -12.89 15.38
C GLY A 180 20.79 -11.60 15.52
N LEU A 181 21.14 -11.22 16.76
CA LEU A 181 21.99 -10.06 17.03
C LEU A 181 23.40 -10.23 16.46
N THR A 182 23.97 -11.44 16.46
CA THR A 182 25.30 -11.69 15.85
C THR A 182 25.32 -11.46 14.34
N TYR A 183 24.16 -11.58 13.67
CA TYR A 183 23.98 -11.25 12.26
C TYR A 183 23.53 -9.79 12.01
N GLY A 184 23.43 -8.98 13.06
CA GLY A 184 23.00 -7.58 12.96
C GLY A 184 21.49 -7.38 12.76
N CYS A 185 20.67 -8.38 13.08
CA CYS A 185 19.20 -8.25 13.05
C CYS A 185 18.66 -7.62 14.33
N GLY A 186 17.49 -6.97 14.25
CA GLY A 186 16.78 -6.41 15.41
C GLY A 186 16.79 -4.88 15.50
N ASP A 187 17.48 -4.21 14.58
CA ASP A 187 17.52 -2.75 14.49
C ASP A 187 16.17 -2.11 14.10
N ALA A 188 15.31 -2.85 13.38
CA ALA A 188 13.92 -2.45 13.16
C ALA A 188 13.09 -2.66 14.43
N VAL A 189 13.07 -3.89 14.93
CA VAL A 189 12.36 -4.30 16.15
C VAL A 189 12.79 -5.72 16.53
N ILE A 190 12.91 -6.01 17.82
CA ILE A 190 12.89 -7.38 18.36
C ILE A 190 11.48 -7.62 18.88
N GLY A 191 10.73 -8.53 18.26
CA GLY A 191 9.30 -8.68 18.56
C GLY A 191 8.81 -10.10 18.32
N ILE A 192 8.14 -10.66 19.31
CA ILE A 192 7.69 -12.05 19.38
C ILE A 192 6.19 -12.08 19.09
N ASN A 193 5.75 -13.07 18.30
CA ASN A 193 4.35 -13.39 18.17
C ASN A 193 4.03 -14.53 19.15
N PRO A 194 3.42 -14.23 20.31
CA PRO A 194 3.18 -15.24 21.33
C PRO A 194 2.16 -16.28 20.86
N VAL A 195 2.33 -17.51 21.31
CA VAL A 195 1.35 -18.59 21.15
C VAL A 195 0.21 -18.43 22.16
N THR A 196 0.54 -18.05 23.40
CA THR A 196 -0.43 -17.86 24.46
C THR A 196 -0.79 -16.39 24.62
N GLU A 197 -2.05 -16.05 24.33
CA GLU A 197 -2.61 -14.71 24.47
C GLU A 197 -3.04 -14.43 25.92
N SER A 198 -2.06 -14.21 26.81
CA SER A 198 -2.30 -13.73 28.17
C SER A 198 -1.42 -12.54 28.52
N VAL A 199 -1.95 -11.68 29.41
CA VAL A 199 -1.21 -10.52 29.92
C VAL A 199 0.07 -10.97 30.62
N GLU A 200 -0.01 -12.03 31.42
CA GLU A 200 1.13 -12.59 32.15
C GLU A 200 2.23 -13.10 31.20
N ASN A 201 1.86 -13.86 30.17
CA ASN A 201 2.82 -14.37 29.18
C ASN A 201 3.46 -13.22 28.39
N THR A 202 2.66 -12.23 28.00
CA THR A 202 3.15 -11.02 27.34
C THR A 202 4.17 -10.29 28.20
N ILE A 203 3.88 -10.08 29.50
CA ILE A 203 4.82 -9.46 30.43
C ILE A 203 6.10 -10.29 30.57
N ARG A 204 5.97 -11.62 30.68
CA ARG A 204 7.12 -12.54 30.80
C ARG A 204 8.07 -12.41 29.61
N ILE A 205 7.53 -12.46 28.38
CA ILE A 205 8.30 -12.33 27.14
C ILE A 205 8.92 -10.93 27.04
N LEU A 206 8.14 -9.88 27.30
CA LEU A 206 8.63 -8.49 27.25
C LEU A 206 9.78 -8.24 28.22
N ASN A 207 9.69 -8.78 29.44
CA ASN A 207 10.75 -8.64 30.44
C ASN A 207 12.02 -9.40 30.08
N ALA A 208 11.91 -10.53 29.37
CA ALA A 208 13.07 -11.30 28.94
C ALA A 208 13.88 -10.60 27.83
N VAL A 209 13.20 -9.87 26.94
CA VAL A 209 13.78 -9.32 25.71
C VAL A 209 14.17 -7.83 25.84
N LYS A 210 13.79 -7.19 26.95
CA LYS A 210 14.13 -5.80 27.25
C LYS A 210 15.57 -5.64 27.70
#